data_AF-J9AQE3-F1
#
_entry.id   AF-J9AQE3-F1
#
_cell.length_a   1.000
_cell.length_b   1.000
_cell.length_c   1.000
_cell.angle_alpha   90.00
_cell.angle_beta   90.00
_cell.angle_gamma   90.00
#
_symmetry.space_group_name_H-M   'P 1'
#
loop_
_entity.id
_entity.type
_entity.pdbx_description
1 polymer ?
#
loop_
_entity_poly.entity_id
_entity_poly.type
_entity_poly.pdbx_seq_one_letter_code
_entity_poly.pdbx_strand_id
1 'polypeptide(L)'
;MTDSESDKSTVATTTPAAGEVALVDIPTLLDYIKHEFIGAGSAALKEALSQSGNAECVQKFISDPQVPMLVVDRVVTRDLDTNPDDAVEDVTSVFRISNETAKRTERTTSLLLLKSGTCVEADKPIEDQLYVVRIPEGNSYDVLLSIFGRIGTPLFKSLVDYGRGERDGDKLALSVEKHLSEVEVALLHMQQNIDIPEINLTIHPVIQNAIQQAAEKGHKARVTDLGGLVESSVFLNALQKGVNRWVKEIQKVTKLDRDAGSGTSLQEMTFWLNLERALQKIAQKRESDEVTLTLETLKCGKRFHATVSFDADTG
;
A
#
# COMPACT_ATOMS: atom_id res chain seq x y z
N MET A 1 20.08 67.00 -44.13
CA MET A 1 19.25 66.59 -45.29
C MET A 1 19.77 65.25 -45.75
N THR A 2 18.84 64.31 -46.00
CA THR A 2 18.96 62.88 -46.33
C THR A 2 19.20 61.93 -45.15
N ASP A 3 18.10 61.64 -44.45
CA ASP A 3 17.91 60.44 -43.62
C ASP A 3 17.84 59.18 -44.51
N SER A 4 18.46 58.11 -44.03
CA SER A 4 18.45 56.78 -44.65
C SER A 4 17.34 55.95 -44.01
N GLU A 5 16.26 55.69 -44.75
CA GLU A 5 15.25 54.69 -44.37
C GLU A 5 15.83 53.28 -44.59
N SER A 6 15.84 52.50 -43.50
CA SER A 6 16.28 51.11 -43.50
C SER A 6 15.05 50.21 -43.63
N ASP A 7 15.03 49.40 -44.69
CA ASP A 7 14.09 48.33 -44.96
C ASP A 7 13.93 47.38 -43.77
N LYS A 8 12.71 47.31 -43.21
CA LYS A 8 12.31 46.25 -42.29
C LYS A 8 11.41 45.26 -43.05
N SER A 9 12.07 44.33 -43.74
CA SER A 9 11.42 43.13 -44.30
C SER A 9 10.78 42.34 -43.16
N THR A 10 9.46 42.36 -43.10
CA THR A 10 8.66 41.58 -42.15
C THR A 10 8.60 40.15 -42.69
N VAL A 11 9.45 39.27 -42.16
CA VAL A 11 9.37 37.82 -42.42
C VAL A 11 8.07 37.33 -41.78
N ALA A 12 7.06 37.10 -42.61
CA ALA A 12 5.86 36.36 -42.22
C ALA A 12 6.29 34.96 -41.80
N THR A 13 6.27 34.70 -40.50
CA THR A 13 6.44 33.36 -39.92
C THR A 13 5.13 32.62 -40.22
N THR A 14 5.10 31.90 -41.32
CA THR A 14 4.08 30.89 -41.59
C THR A 14 4.24 29.79 -40.54
N THR A 15 3.38 29.82 -39.53
CA THR A 15 3.16 28.69 -38.63
C THR A 15 2.77 27.50 -39.51
N PRO A 16 3.46 26.34 -39.43
CA PRO A 16 3.01 25.16 -40.16
C PRO A 16 1.63 24.79 -39.63
N ALA A 17 0.67 24.59 -40.52
CA ALA A 17 -0.64 24.07 -40.16
C ALA A 17 -0.43 22.74 -39.40
N ALA A 18 -1.02 22.63 -38.21
CA ALA A 18 -1.11 21.35 -37.51
C ALA A 18 -1.84 20.39 -38.44
N GLY A 19 -1.12 19.41 -39.00
CA GLY A 19 -1.75 18.34 -39.75
C GLY A 19 -2.77 17.68 -38.85
N GLU A 20 -4.00 17.48 -39.34
CA GLU A 20 -4.98 16.64 -38.68
C GLU A 20 -4.38 15.23 -38.54
N VAL A 21 -3.85 14.93 -37.36
CA VAL A 21 -3.36 13.60 -37.04
C VAL A 21 -4.57 12.70 -36.86
N ALA A 22 -4.72 11.69 -37.73
CA ALA A 22 -5.79 10.72 -37.62
C ALA A 22 -5.56 9.90 -36.35
N LEU A 23 -6.52 9.95 -35.42
CA LEU A 23 -6.44 9.25 -34.14
C LEU A 23 -6.94 7.81 -34.26
N VAL A 24 -6.36 6.91 -33.48
CA VAL A 24 -6.89 5.55 -33.28
C VAL A 24 -8.33 5.61 -32.81
N ASP A 25 -9.17 4.76 -33.38
CA ASP A 25 -10.54 4.59 -32.92
C ASP A 25 -10.57 3.80 -31.60
N ILE A 26 -11.50 4.17 -30.72
CA ILE A 26 -11.69 3.52 -29.43
C ILE A 26 -11.76 1.98 -29.55
N PRO A 27 -12.58 1.39 -30.46
CA PRO A 27 -12.70 -0.07 -30.57
C PRO A 27 -11.37 -0.80 -30.78
N THR A 28 -10.49 -0.28 -31.64
CA THR A 28 -9.18 -0.89 -31.91
C THR A 28 -8.31 -0.90 -30.66
N LEU A 29 -8.26 0.22 -29.91
CA LEU A 29 -7.55 0.25 -28.63
C LEU A 29 -8.18 -0.69 -27.59
N LEU A 30 -9.51 -0.79 -27.56
CA LEU A 30 -10.20 -1.71 -26.66
C LEU A 30 -9.88 -3.18 -26.94
N ASP A 31 -9.77 -3.55 -28.21
CA ASP A 31 -9.39 -4.91 -28.60
C ASP A 31 -7.93 -5.22 -28.25
N TYR A 32 -7.03 -4.24 -28.41
CA TYR A 32 -5.65 -4.34 -27.91
C TYR A 32 -5.60 -4.55 -26.39
N ILE A 33 -6.37 -3.78 -25.61
CA ILE A 33 -6.45 -3.94 -24.14
C ILE A 33 -6.94 -5.33 -23.75
N LYS A 34 -7.96 -5.86 -24.44
CA LYS A 34 -8.49 -7.21 -24.17
C LYS A 34 -7.44 -8.29 -24.46
N HIS A 35 -6.61 -8.09 -25.47
CA HIS A 35 -5.53 -9.02 -25.82
C HIS A 35 -4.44 -9.01 -24.74
N GLU A 36 -3.96 -7.84 -24.35
CA GLU A 36 -2.87 -7.70 -23.36
C GLU A 36 -3.27 -8.09 -21.93
N PHE A 37 -4.54 -7.89 -21.57
CA PHE A 37 -5.04 -8.26 -20.25
C PHE A 37 -5.43 -9.75 -20.18
N ILE A 38 -4.45 -10.66 -20.25
CA ILE A 38 -4.73 -12.12 -20.23
C ILE A 38 -5.37 -12.53 -18.89
N GLY A 39 -6.63 -12.98 -18.96
CA GLY A 39 -7.59 -13.11 -17.83
C GLY A 39 -8.91 -12.36 -18.07
N ALA A 40 -8.96 -11.55 -19.14
CA ALA A 40 -10.07 -10.70 -19.62
C ALA A 40 -11.13 -11.39 -20.49
N GLY A 41 -11.31 -12.71 -20.39
CA GLY A 41 -12.51 -13.37 -20.96
C GLY A 41 -13.82 -12.95 -20.27
N SER A 42 -13.73 -12.17 -19.19
CA SER A 42 -14.85 -11.77 -18.34
C SER A 42 -15.75 -10.75 -19.05
N ALA A 43 -17.05 -11.06 -19.13
CA ALA A 43 -18.09 -10.12 -19.52
C ALA A 43 -17.99 -8.79 -18.76
N ALA A 44 -17.49 -8.81 -17.52
CA ALA A 44 -17.33 -7.62 -16.69
C ALA A 44 -16.31 -6.61 -17.24
N LEU A 45 -15.25 -7.03 -17.95
CA LEU A 45 -14.34 -6.07 -18.60
C LEU A 45 -15.04 -5.38 -19.78
N LYS A 46 -15.78 -6.15 -20.60
CA LYS A 46 -16.54 -5.59 -21.73
C LYS A 46 -17.58 -4.60 -21.24
N GLU A 47 -18.28 -4.94 -20.17
CA GLU A 47 -19.25 -4.07 -19.52
C GLU A 47 -18.58 -2.79 -19.00
N ALA A 48 -17.47 -2.90 -18.27
CA ALA A 48 -16.73 -1.74 -17.77
C ALA A 48 -16.24 -0.84 -18.93
N LEU A 49 -15.71 -1.39 -20.01
CA LEU A 49 -15.28 -0.60 -21.18
C LEU A 49 -16.44 0.07 -21.91
N SER A 50 -17.66 -0.47 -21.80
CA SER A 50 -18.87 0.12 -22.41
C SER A 50 -19.49 1.25 -21.60
N GLN A 51 -19.08 1.44 -20.34
CA GLN A 51 -19.56 2.53 -19.50
C GLN A 51 -19.08 3.88 -20.04
N SER A 52 -20.00 4.85 -20.13
CA SER A 52 -19.73 6.16 -20.74
C SER A 52 -18.55 6.90 -20.12
N GLY A 53 -18.41 6.87 -18.79
CA GLY A 53 -17.28 7.50 -18.10
C GLY A 53 -15.92 6.86 -18.45
N ASN A 54 -15.89 5.54 -18.59
CA ASN A 54 -14.65 4.83 -18.95
C ASN A 54 -14.30 5.06 -20.43
N ALA A 55 -15.29 5.11 -21.33
CA ALA A 55 -15.07 5.48 -22.72
C ALA A 55 -14.49 6.90 -22.86
N GLU A 56 -14.93 7.84 -22.02
CA GLU A 56 -14.36 9.19 -21.96
C GLU A 56 -12.90 9.17 -21.50
N CYS A 57 -12.55 8.36 -20.49
CA CYS A 57 -11.15 8.17 -20.06
C CYS A 57 -10.26 7.62 -21.19
N VAL A 58 -10.76 6.65 -21.96
CA VAL A 58 -10.05 6.09 -23.11
C VAL A 58 -9.88 7.15 -24.21
N GLN A 59 -10.93 7.91 -24.51
CA GLN A 59 -10.85 8.98 -25.51
C GLN A 59 -9.83 10.04 -25.11
N LYS A 60 -9.85 10.48 -23.85
CA LYS A 60 -8.86 11.45 -23.32
C LYS A 60 -7.44 10.92 -23.45
N PHE A 61 -7.20 9.66 -23.11
CA PHE A 61 -5.89 9.04 -23.28
C PHE A 61 -5.39 9.07 -24.74
N ILE A 62 -6.27 8.77 -25.70
CA ILE A 62 -5.95 8.78 -27.13
C ILE A 62 -5.60 10.19 -27.62
N SER A 63 -6.45 11.19 -27.31
CA SER A 63 -6.38 12.51 -27.95
C SER A 63 -5.65 13.59 -27.17
N ASP A 64 -5.68 13.56 -25.84
CA ASP A 64 -5.21 14.67 -24.99
C ASP A 64 -3.72 14.51 -24.64
N PRO A 65 -2.82 15.42 -25.09
CA PRO A 65 -1.40 15.35 -24.77
C PRO A 65 -1.08 15.39 -23.28
N GLN A 66 -1.95 15.97 -22.44
CA GLN A 66 -1.78 16.04 -20.99
C GLN A 66 -2.14 14.74 -20.27
N VAL A 67 -2.73 13.77 -20.97
CA VAL A 67 -3.15 12.48 -20.43
C VAL A 67 -2.24 11.37 -20.97
N PRO A 68 -1.09 11.08 -20.32
CA PRO A 68 -0.12 10.11 -20.82
C PRO A 68 -0.45 8.67 -20.47
N MET A 69 -1.32 8.45 -19.49
CA MET A 69 -1.54 7.12 -18.90
C MET A 69 -3.00 6.70 -18.95
N LEU A 70 -3.21 5.41 -19.19
CA LEU A 70 -4.46 4.72 -18.96
C LEU A 70 -4.19 3.51 -18.05
N VAL A 71 -4.96 3.40 -16.98
CA VAL A 71 -4.86 2.36 -15.96
C VAL A 71 -6.13 1.50 -16.04
N VAL A 72 -5.96 0.20 -16.19
CA VAL A 72 -7.04 -0.78 -16.10
C VAL A 72 -6.78 -1.70 -14.91
N ASP A 73 -7.55 -1.51 -13.85
CA ASP A 73 -7.48 -2.31 -12.63
C ASP A 73 -8.58 -3.36 -12.61
N ARG A 74 -8.22 -4.59 -12.27
CA ARG A 74 -9.13 -5.65 -11.84
C ARG A 74 -8.97 -5.84 -10.34
N VAL A 75 -10.02 -5.55 -9.57
CA VAL A 75 -10.03 -5.72 -8.11
C VAL A 75 -10.88 -6.92 -7.76
N VAL A 76 -10.31 -7.89 -7.05
CA VAL A 76 -11.02 -9.08 -6.59
C VAL A 76 -11.56 -8.85 -5.17
N THR A 77 -12.89 -8.87 -5.05
CA THR A 77 -13.61 -8.77 -3.77
C THR A 77 -14.08 -10.14 -3.32
N ARG A 78 -13.98 -10.42 -2.02
CA ARG A 78 -14.63 -11.58 -1.39
C ARG A 78 -15.65 -11.05 -0.41
N ASP A 79 -16.88 -11.53 -0.50
CA ASP A 79 -17.91 -11.23 0.50
C ASP A 79 -17.62 -12.05 1.75
N LEU A 80 -17.21 -11.35 2.81
CA LEU A 80 -16.88 -11.93 4.12
C LEU A 80 -18.12 -12.40 4.92
N ASP A 81 -19.33 -12.16 4.38
CA ASP A 81 -20.61 -12.45 5.04
C ASP A 81 -21.19 -13.83 4.70
N THR A 82 -20.51 -14.62 3.86
CA THR A 82 -20.95 -15.96 3.47
C THR A 82 -20.53 -16.99 4.53
N ASN A 83 -21.48 -17.82 4.99
CA ASN A 83 -21.23 -18.86 5.98
C ASN A 83 -20.06 -19.77 5.54
N PRO A 84 -19.15 -20.16 6.45
CA PRO A 84 -17.99 -21.00 6.12
C PRO A 84 -18.34 -22.44 5.68
N ASP A 85 -19.63 -22.79 5.59
CA ASP A 85 -20.14 -24.11 5.21
C ASP A 85 -20.76 -24.12 3.79
N ASP A 86 -20.92 -22.95 3.14
CA ASP A 86 -21.33 -22.87 1.74
C ASP A 86 -20.09 -22.94 0.83
N ALA A 87 -19.89 -24.10 0.20
CA ALA A 87 -18.72 -24.46 -0.59
C ALA A 87 -18.57 -23.71 -1.94
N VAL A 88 -19.14 -22.52 -2.07
CA VAL A 88 -19.02 -21.66 -3.26
C VAL A 88 -18.60 -20.27 -2.80
N GLU A 89 -17.28 -20.02 -2.72
CA GLU A 89 -16.77 -18.66 -2.61
C GLU A 89 -17.14 -17.91 -3.90
N ASP A 90 -18.19 -17.08 -3.87
CA ASP A 90 -18.53 -16.20 -4.99
C ASP A 90 -17.47 -15.08 -5.08
N VAL A 91 -16.39 -15.37 -5.81
CA VAL A 91 -15.33 -14.41 -6.09
C VAL A 91 -15.82 -13.44 -7.17
N THR A 92 -16.20 -12.24 -6.74
CA THR A 92 -16.57 -11.15 -7.66
C THR A 92 -15.33 -10.33 -8.03
N SER A 93 -15.25 -9.89 -9.28
CA SER A 93 -14.17 -8.99 -9.74
C SER A 93 -14.75 -7.75 -10.40
N VAL A 94 -14.32 -6.59 -9.92
CA VAL A 94 -14.72 -5.27 -10.43
C VAL A 94 -13.58 -4.69 -11.25
N PHE A 95 -13.91 -4.10 -12.40
CA PHE A 95 -12.96 -3.38 -13.24
C PHE A 95 -13.08 -1.88 -13.03
N ARG A 96 -11.93 -1.21 -12.87
CA ARG A 96 -11.82 0.25 -12.79
C ARG A 96 -10.87 0.75 -13.87
N ILE A 97 -11.29 1.81 -14.57
CA ILE A 97 -10.50 2.44 -15.63
C ILE A 97 -10.29 3.89 -15.23
N SER A 98 -9.05 4.36 -15.27
CA SER A 98 -8.69 5.72 -14.89
C SER A 98 -7.48 6.21 -15.67
N ASN A 99 -7.31 7.53 -15.74
CA ASN A 99 -6.14 8.16 -16.36
C ASN A 99 -4.98 8.42 -15.37
N GLU A 100 -5.18 8.04 -14.10
CA GLU A 100 -4.21 8.19 -13.02
C GLU A 100 -4.13 6.91 -12.20
N THR A 101 -2.98 6.70 -11.55
CA THR A 101 -2.79 5.61 -10.60
C THR A 101 -3.46 5.96 -9.27
N ALA A 102 -4.24 5.03 -8.73
CA ALA A 102 -4.85 5.17 -7.42
C ALA A 102 -4.32 4.11 -6.46
N LYS A 103 -4.62 4.26 -5.16
CA LYS A 103 -4.19 3.31 -4.13
C LYS A 103 -4.63 1.90 -4.51
N ARG A 104 -3.67 0.98 -4.47
CA ARG A 104 -3.83 -0.40 -4.89
C ARG A 104 -3.97 -1.32 -3.68
N THR A 105 -4.75 -2.38 -3.84
CA THR A 105 -4.84 -3.46 -2.85
C THR A 105 -4.01 -4.64 -3.33
N GLU A 106 -3.64 -5.55 -2.43
CA GLU A 106 -2.88 -6.76 -2.80
C GLU A 106 -3.66 -7.67 -3.76
N ARG A 107 -4.99 -7.56 -3.81
CA ARG A 107 -5.90 -8.31 -4.70
C ARG A 107 -6.27 -7.57 -5.98
N THR A 108 -5.49 -6.55 -6.32
CA THR A 108 -5.65 -5.84 -7.59
C THR A 108 -4.66 -6.42 -8.59
N THR A 109 -5.08 -6.68 -9.82
CA THR A 109 -4.20 -6.81 -11.00
C THR A 109 -4.36 -5.53 -11.82
N SER A 110 -3.26 -4.97 -12.32
CA SER A 110 -3.30 -3.71 -13.08
C SER A 110 -2.60 -3.85 -14.41
N LEU A 111 -3.13 -3.18 -15.43
CA LEU A 111 -2.47 -2.94 -16.71
C LEU A 111 -2.30 -1.44 -16.88
N LEU A 112 -1.05 -1.00 -16.96
CA LEU A 112 -0.69 0.38 -17.23
C LEU A 112 -0.31 0.51 -18.70
N LEU A 113 -0.93 1.47 -19.36
CA LEU A 113 -0.62 1.84 -20.74
C LEU A 113 -0.11 3.27 -20.70
N LEU A 114 1.12 3.47 -21.16
CA LEU A 114 1.76 4.77 -21.24
C LEU A 114 2.06 5.07 -22.70
N LYS A 115 1.54 6.19 -23.22
CA LYS A 115 1.83 6.58 -24.61
C LYS A 115 3.26 7.10 -24.76
N SER A 116 3.90 6.77 -25.89
CA SER A 116 5.24 7.27 -26.24
C SER A 116 5.20 8.66 -26.89
N GLY A 117 4.06 9.04 -27.47
CA GLY A 117 3.83 10.33 -28.13
C GLY A 117 2.77 11.22 -27.47
N THR A 118 2.33 12.26 -28.17
CA THR A 118 1.29 13.19 -27.69
C THR A 118 -0.12 12.62 -27.83
N CYS A 119 -0.34 11.75 -28.80
CA CYS A 119 -1.60 11.07 -29.08
C CYS A 119 -1.34 9.67 -29.64
N VAL A 120 -2.40 8.85 -29.76
CA VAL A 120 -2.32 7.54 -30.42
C VAL A 120 -2.86 7.67 -31.84
N GLU A 121 -1.97 7.54 -32.81
CA GLU A 121 -2.18 7.79 -34.23
C GLU A 121 -2.60 6.50 -34.96
N ALA A 122 -3.56 6.63 -35.88
CA ALA A 122 -4.15 5.50 -36.62
C ALA A 122 -3.23 4.92 -37.70
N ASP A 123 -2.23 5.67 -38.15
CA ASP A 123 -1.29 5.28 -39.20
C ASP A 123 -0.10 4.45 -38.69
N LYS A 124 0.04 4.32 -37.36
CA LYS A 124 1.12 3.59 -36.70
C LYS A 124 0.57 2.38 -35.93
N PRO A 125 1.33 1.27 -35.82
CA PRO A 125 0.96 0.16 -34.95
C PRO A 125 0.77 0.62 -33.50
N ILE A 126 -0.21 0.05 -32.79
CA ILE A 126 -0.48 0.42 -31.39
C ILE A 126 0.69 -0.03 -30.50
N GLU A 127 1.29 -1.19 -30.78
CA GLU A 127 2.43 -1.71 -30.01
C GLU A 127 3.66 -0.78 -29.99
N ASP A 128 3.90 -0.02 -31.06
CA ASP A 128 5.03 0.91 -31.16
C ASP A 128 4.76 2.25 -30.47
N GLN A 129 3.49 2.52 -30.16
CA GLN A 129 3.02 3.78 -29.58
C GLN A 129 2.84 3.70 -28.06
N LEU A 130 2.86 2.50 -27.48
CA LEU A 130 2.51 2.27 -26.08
C LEU A 130 3.59 1.46 -25.33
N TYR A 131 3.97 1.94 -24.16
CA TYR A 131 4.60 1.10 -23.14
C TYR A 131 3.51 0.39 -22.33
N VAL A 132 3.59 -0.93 -22.25
CA VAL A 132 2.63 -1.77 -21.54
C VAL A 132 3.30 -2.37 -20.30
N VAL A 133 2.77 -2.09 -19.11
CA VAL A 133 3.25 -2.68 -17.85
C VAL A 133 2.11 -3.41 -17.17
N ARG A 134 2.24 -4.74 -17.09
CA ARG A 134 1.34 -5.58 -16.32
C ARG A 134 1.85 -5.76 -14.90
N ILE A 135 1.02 -5.40 -13.93
CA ILE A 135 1.30 -5.55 -12.51
C ILE A 135 0.39 -6.66 -11.95
N PRO A 136 0.95 -7.79 -11.49
CA PRO A 136 0.17 -8.87 -10.90
C PRO A 136 -0.37 -8.49 -9.51
N GLU A 137 -1.20 -9.36 -8.94
CA GLU A 137 -1.58 -9.29 -7.52
C GLU A 137 -0.33 -9.35 -6.64
N GLY A 138 -0.37 -8.64 -5.51
CA GLY A 138 0.75 -8.54 -4.59
C GLY A 138 1.03 -7.13 -4.08
N ASN A 139 2.09 -7.02 -3.29
CA ASN A 139 2.50 -5.79 -2.63
C ASN A 139 3.06 -4.77 -3.64
N SER A 140 2.58 -3.53 -3.59
CA SER A 140 3.05 -2.44 -4.45
C SER A 140 4.55 -2.14 -4.30
N TYR A 141 5.14 -2.39 -3.13
CA TYR A 141 6.58 -2.23 -2.94
C TYR A 141 7.40 -3.24 -3.74
N ASP A 142 6.96 -4.51 -3.83
CA ASP A 142 7.64 -5.54 -4.63
C ASP A 142 7.66 -5.16 -6.12
N VAL A 143 6.59 -4.51 -6.59
CA VAL A 143 6.49 -4.00 -7.95
C VAL A 143 7.52 -2.90 -8.18
N LEU A 144 7.59 -1.91 -7.29
CA LEU A 144 8.56 -0.81 -7.40
C LEU A 144 10.00 -1.34 -7.31
N LEU A 145 10.29 -2.27 -6.40
CA LEU A 145 11.61 -2.90 -6.29
C LEU A 145 11.97 -3.69 -7.54
N SER A 146 11.00 -4.37 -8.16
CA SER A 146 11.21 -5.05 -9.43
C SER A 146 11.50 -4.05 -10.55
N ILE A 147 10.75 -2.95 -10.63
CA ILE A 147 10.95 -1.91 -11.65
C ILE A 147 12.31 -1.24 -11.48
N PHE A 148 12.67 -0.77 -10.28
CA PHE A 148 13.93 -0.05 -10.09
C PHE A 148 15.13 -0.97 -10.00
N GLY A 149 15.08 -2.01 -9.17
CA GLY A 149 16.20 -2.90 -8.91
C GLY A 149 16.44 -3.92 -10.02
N ARG A 150 15.38 -4.57 -10.53
CA ARG A 150 15.51 -5.70 -11.48
C ARG A 150 15.41 -5.30 -12.95
N ILE A 151 14.74 -4.19 -13.27
CA ILE A 151 14.57 -3.71 -14.65
C ILE A 151 15.45 -2.46 -14.87
N GLY A 152 15.25 -1.44 -14.05
CA GLY A 152 15.88 -0.13 -14.18
C GLY A 152 17.40 -0.18 -14.05
N THR A 153 17.93 -0.80 -12.99
CA THR A 153 19.37 -0.91 -12.77
C THR A 153 20.09 -1.67 -13.90
N PRO A 154 19.63 -2.85 -14.36
CA PRO A 154 20.24 -3.52 -15.52
C PRO A 154 20.14 -2.73 -16.83
N LEU A 155 19.00 -2.10 -17.12
CA LEU A 155 18.85 -1.24 -18.30
C LEU A 155 19.84 -0.07 -18.28
N PHE A 156 19.96 0.59 -17.12
CA PHE A 156 20.90 1.67 -16.93
C PHE A 156 22.36 1.22 -17.12
N LYS A 157 22.74 0.06 -16.54
CA LYS A 157 24.08 -0.52 -16.73
C LYS A 157 24.39 -0.79 -18.19
N SER A 158 23.43 -1.36 -18.92
CA SER A 158 23.58 -1.57 -20.36
C SER A 158 23.86 -0.27 -21.11
N LEU A 159 23.14 0.82 -20.80
CA LEU A 159 23.37 2.13 -21.43
C LEU A 159 24.78 2.67 -21.16
N VAL A 160 25.28 2.52 -19.93
CA VAL A 160 26.62 2.96 -19.54
C VAL A 160 27.71 2.14 -20.24
N ASP A 161 27.52 0.83 -20.39
CA ASP A 161 28.48 -0.04 -21.08
C ASP A 161 28.58 0.26 -22.58
N TYR A 162 27.48 0.69 -23.22
CA TYR A 162 27.50 1.19 -24.61
C TYR A 162 28.18 2.57 -24.75
N GLY A 163 28.18 3.37 -23.68
CA GLY A 163 28.64 4.76 -23.67
C GLY A 163 30.10 4.99 -23.27
N ARG A 164 30.95 3.94 -23.20
CA ARG A 164 32.38 4.03 -22.80
C ARG A 164 33.28 4.74 -23.84
N GLY A 165 32.86 5.90 -24.33
CA GLY A 165 33.63 6.80 -25.17
C GLY A 165 33.53 8.22 -24.63
N GLU A 166 34.60 8.66 -23.94
CA GLU A 166 34.92 10.04 -23.55
C GLU A 166 34.21 10.65 -22.31
N ARG A 167 34.96 10.62 -21.19
CA ARG A 167 35.14 11.60 -20.09
C ARG A 167 33.97 12.55 -19.73
N ASP A 168 33.68 12.57 -18.43
CA ASP A 168 32.61 13.26 -17.66
C ASP A 168 31.27 12.52 -17.55
N GLY A 169 30.87 11.73 -18.55
CA GLY A 169 29.70 10.84 -18.44
C GLY A 169 29.83 9.81 -17.32
N ASP A 170 31.04 9.31 -17.06
CA ASP A 170 31.31 8.26 -16.07
C ASP A 170 30.96 8.68 -14.62
N LYS A 171 31.19 9.95 -14.25
CA LYS A 171 30.87 10.44 -12.90
C LYS A 171 29.37 10.57 -12.70
N LEU A 172 28.66 11.07 -13.70
CA LEU A 172 27.20 11.15 -13.67
C LEU A 172 26.59 9.75 -13.69
N ALA A 173 27.19 8.83 -14.45
CA ALA A 173 26.73 7.46 -14.53
C ALA A 173 26.84 6.74 -13.17
N LEU A 174 28.00 6.84 -12.52
CA LEU A 174 28.21 6.34 -11.16
C LEU A 174 27.27 6.99 -10.14
N SER A 175 26.97 8.28 -10.31
CA SER A 175 25.98 8.98 -9.48
C SER A 175 24.58 8.40 -9.66
N VAL A 176 24.12 8.19 -10.90
CA VAL A 176 22.79 7.61 -11.16
C VAL A 176 22.70 6.17 -10.66
N GLU A 177 23.74 5.34 -10.83
CA GLU A 177 23.79 3.99 -10.26
C GLU A 177 23.68 4.01 -8.73
N LYS A 178 24.37 4.95 -8.08
CA LYS A 178 24.28 5.16 -6.63
C LYS A 178 22.86 5.54 -6.23
N HIS A 179 22.21 6.48 -6.92
CA HIS A 179 20.85 6.90 -6.62
C HIS A 179 19.81 5.80 -6.85
N LEU A 180 19.96 4.97 -7.91
CA LEU A 180 19.10 3.80 -8.11
C LEU A 180 19.24 2.80 -6.95
N SER A 181 20.47 2.57 -6.49
CA SER A 181 20.75 1.72 -5.32
C SER A 181 20.15 2.32 -4.03
N GLU A 182 20.25 3.64 -3.85
CA GLU A 182 19.65 4.35 -2.70
C GLU A 182 18.12 4.28 -2.73
N VAL A 183 17.50 4.41 -3.90
CA VAL A 183 16.04 4.24 -4.08
C VAL A 183 15.61 2.83 -3.75
N GLU A 184 16.35 1.81 -4.21
CA GLU A 184 16.07 0.41 -3.88
C GLU A 184 16.16 0.17 -2.36
N VAL A 185 17.21 0.68 -1.71
CA VAL A 185 17.36 0.60 -0.25
C VAL A 185 16.24 1.35 0.48
N ALA A 186 15.86 2.54 0.01
CA ALA A 186 14.78 3.32 0.61
C ALA A 186 13.42 2.62 0.45
N LEU A 187 13.13 2.06 -0.72
CA LEU A 187 11.91 1.27 -0.97
C LEU A 187 11.90 -0.01 -0.12
N LEU A 188 13.04 -0.69 0.02
CA LEU A 188 13.19 -1.80 0.95
C LEU A 188 12.93 -1.35 2.39
N HIS A 189 13.44 -0.20 2.82
CA HIS A 189 13.13 0.34 4.15
C HIS A 189 11.68 0.75 4.32
N MET A 190 10.99 1.20 3.28
CA MET A 190 9.55 1.51 3.34
C MET A 190 8.70 0.23 3.36
N GLN A 191 9.10 -0.79 2.61
CA GLN A 191 8.48 -2.11 2.65
C GLN A 191 8.73 -2.81 4.01
N GLN A 192 9.94 -2.66 4.53
CA GLN A 192 10.40 -3.18 5.81
C GLN A 192 10.25 -2.18 6.96
N ASN A 193 9.52 -1.07 6.76
CA ASN A 193 8.89 -0.36 7.87
C ASN A 193 7.79 -1.31 8.35
N ILE A 194 8.26 -2.36 9.02
CA ILE A 194 7.56 -3.18 9.96
C ILE A 194 7.24 -2.18 11.06
N ASP A 195 6.21 -1.38 10.86
CA ASP A 195 5.52 -0.74 11.96
C ASP A 195 5.12 -1.90 12.85
N ILE A 196 5.92 -2.13 13.89
CA ILE A 196 5.56 -3.09 14.91
C ILE A 196 4.24 -2.58 15.46
N PRO A 197 3.15 -3.32 15.24
CA PRO A 197 1.81 -2.80 15.47
C PRO A 197 1.73 -2.33 16.92
N GLU A 198 1.42 -1.04 17.11
CA GLU A 198 1.37 -0.49 18.46
C GLU A 198 0.17 -1.11 19.19
N ILE A 199 0.44 -1.96 20.18
CA ILE A 199 -0.61 -2.63 20.93
C ILE A 199 -1.32 -1.62 21.81
N ASN A 200 -2.64 -1.53 21.64
CA ASN A 200 -3.50 -0.75 22.51
C ASN A 200 -4.37 -1.68 23.36
N LEU A 201 -4.07 -1.74 24.66
CA LEU A 201 -4.85 -2.50 25.63
C LEU A 201 -6.09 -1.69 26.03
N THR A 202 -7.22 -1.94 25.38
CA THR A 202 -8.47 -1.25 25.69
C THR A 202 -8.97 -1.66 27.07
N ILE A 203 -8.99 -0.72 28.02
CA ILE A 203 -9.45 -0.92 29.40
C ILE A 203 -10.98 -0.75 29.48
N HIS A 204 -11.63 -1.51 30.36
CA HIS A 204 -13.06 -1.38 30.58
C HIS A 204 -13.38 -0.05 31.31
N PRO A 205 -14.35 0.78 30.85
CA PRO A 205 -14.62 2.11 31.42
C PRO A 205 -14.90 2.13 32.92
N VAL A 206 -15.54 1.08 33.45
CA VAL A 206 -15.81 0.93 34.89
C VAL A 206 -14.52 0.81 35.71
N ILE A 207 -13.52 0.08 35.23
CA ILE A 207 -12.21 -0.05 35.89
C ILE A 207 -11.47 1.30 35.86
N GLN A 208 -11.51 1.97 34.71
CA GLN A 208 -10.90 3.29 34.54
C GLN A 208 -11.50 4.33 35.49
N ASN A 209 -12.84 4.34 35.63
CA ASN A 209 -13.54 5.25 36.55
C ASN A 209 -13.26 4.90 38.02
N ALA A 210 -13.19 3.61 38.38
CA ALA A 210 -12.82 3.20 39.73
C ALA A 210 -11.40 3.66 40.12
N ILE A 211 -10.45 3.59 39.18
CA ILE A 211 -9.08 4.09 39.38
C ILE A 211 -9.04 5.60 39.55
N GLN A 212 -9.79 6.33 38.74
CA GLN A 212 -9.86 7.78 38.84
C GLN A 212 -10.45 8.23 40.18
N GLN A 213 -11.54 7.59 40.65
CA GLN A 213 -12.14 7.90 41.95
C GLN A 213 -11.25 7.55 43.14
N ALA A 214 -10.47 6.47 43.06
CA ALA A 214 -9.51 6.11 44.10
C ALA A 214 -8.36 7.12 44.15
N ALA A 215 -7.85 7.53 42.98
CA ALA A 215 -6.80 8.55 42.86
C ALA A 215 -7.25 9.91 43.43
N GLU A 216 -8.49 10.33 43.16
CA GLU A 216 -9.08 11.56 43.75
C GLU A 216 -9.19 11.49 45.28
N LYS A 217 -9.37 10.29 45.84
CA LYS A 217 -9.40 10.02 47.29
C LYS A 217 -8.01 9.79 47.89
N GLY A 218 -6.95 9.90 47.09
CA GLY A 218 -5.56 9.78 47.54
C GLY A 218 -5.09 8.36 47.85
N HIS A 219 -5.77 7.33 47.31
CA HIS A 219 -5.35 5.93 47.49
C HIS A 219 -5.31 5.16 46.16
N LYS A 220 -4.53 4.06 46.13
CA LYS A 220 -4.57 3.13 45.01
C LYS A 220 -5.91 2.38 44.98
N ALA A 221 -6.44 2.18 43.78
CA ALA A 221 -7.67 1.42 43.57
C ALA A 221 -7.48 -0.04 43.97
N ARG A 222 -8.50 -0.61 44.62
CA ARG A 222 -8.53 -2.01 45.05
C ARG A 222 -9.80 -2.67 44.54
N VAL A 223 -9.79 -4.01 44.51
CA VAL A 223 -10.97 -4.81 44.13
C VAL A 223 -12.21 -4.48 44.98
N THR A 224 -12.01 -4.06 46.24
CA THR A 224 -13.09 -3.61 47.14
C THR A 224 -13.83 -2.38 46.65
N ASP A 225 -13.17 -1.51 45.88
CA ASP A 225 -13.75 -0.25 45.38
C ASP A 225 -14.76 -0.50 44.25
N LEU A 226 -14.75 -1.71 43.65
CA LEU A 226 -15.71 -2.16 42.65
C LEU A 226 -17.01 -2.69 43.26
N GLY A 227 -17.05 -2.91 44.58
CA GLY A 227 -18.24 -3.36 45.31
C GLY A 227 -18.86 -4.65 44.74
N GLY A 228 -20.20 -4.67 44.63
CA GLY A 228 -20.94 -5.85 44.14
C GLY A 228 -20.75 -6.18 42.65
N LEU A 229 -20.05 -5.33 41.89
CA LEU A 229 -19.75 -5.62 40.48
C LEU A 229 -18.80 -6.81 40.33
N VAL A 230 -17.99 -7.11 41.35
CA VAL A 230 -17.10 -8.26 41.40
C VAL A 230 -17.87 -9.59 41.41
N GLU A 231 -19.14 -9.58 41.82
CA GLU A 231 -20.03 -10.75 41.79
C GLU A 231 -20.86 -10.84 40.51
N SER A 232 -20.89 -9.77 39.71
CA SER A 232 -21.66 -9.71 38.47
C SER A 232 -21.02 -10.57 37.37
N SER A 233 -21.69 -11.67 37.04
CA SER A 233 -21.25 -12.58 35.96
C SER A 233 -21.16 -11.88 34.61
N VAL A 234 -22.01 -10.89 34.34
CA VAL A 234 -22.01 -10.10 33.08
C VAL A 234 -20.74 -9.26 32.98
N PHE A 235 -20.38 -8.56 34.05
CA PHE A 235 -19.19 -7.71 34.11
C PHE A 235 -17.90 -8.55 34.00
N LEU A 236 -17.80 -9.63 34.78
CA LEU A 236 -16.63 -10.51 34.72
C LEU A 236 -16.45 -11.17 33.33
N ASN A 237 -17.55 -11.47 32.62
CA ASN A 237 -17.49 -11.96 31.24
C ASN A 237 -16.96 -10.91 30.26
N ALA A 238 -17.32 -9.64 30.44
CA ALA A 238 -16.79 -8.54 29.62
C ALA A 238 -15.28 -8.35 29.86
N LEU A 239 -14.83 -8.37 31.11
CA LEU A 239 -13.41 -8.29 31.45
C LEU A 239 -12.61 -9.46 30.86
N GLN A 240 -13.12 -10.69 30.98
CA GLN A 240 -12.47 -11.88 30.42
C GLN A 240 -12.32 -11.79 28.89
N LYS A 241 -13.34 -11.30 28.17
CA LYS A 241 -13.24 -11.07 26.72
C LYS A 241 -12.17 -10.02 26.39
N GLY A 242 -12.07 -8.96 27.20
CA GLY A 242 -11.03 -7.94 27.09
C GLY A 242 -9.63 -8.51 27.25
N VAL A 243 -9.40 -9.29 28.32
CA VAL A 243 -8.12 -9.96 28.57
C VAL A 243 -7.74 -10.92 27.44
N ASN A 244 -8.67 -11.73 26.94
CA ASN A 244 -8.41 -12.62 25.80
C ASN A 244 -8.04 -11.85 24.52
N ARG A 245 -8.60 -10.65 24.31
CA ARG A 245 -8.19 -9.76 23.22
C ARG A 245 -6.76 -9.23 23.46
N TRP A 246 -6.43 -8.84 24.69
CA TRP A 246 -5.08 -8.40 25.03
C TRP A 246 -4.03 -9.49 24.76
N VAL A 247 -4.30 -10.75 25.12
CA VAL A 247 -3.42 -11.89 24.81
C VAL A 247 -3.17 -11.98 23.30
N LYS A 248 -4.22 -11.92 22.49
CA LYS A 248 -4.09 -11.97 21.03
C LYS A 248 -3.28 -10.79 20.46
N GLU A 249 -3.50 -9.58 20.97
CA GLU A 249 -2.73 -8.41 20.53
C GLU A 249 -1.26 -8.51 20.93
N ILE A 250 -0.95 -8.96 22.15
CA ILE A 250 0.44 -9.16 22.62
C ILE A 250 1.13 -10.24 21.78
N GLN A 251 0.45 -11.36 21.52
CA GLN A 251 0.99 -12.45 20.69
C GLN A 251 1.32 -12.04 19.26
N LYS A 252 0.64 -11.03 18.70
CA LYS A 252 1.01 -10.50 17.37
C LYS A 252 2.40 -9.89 17.36
N VAL A 253 2.87 -9.37 18.49
CA VAL A 253 4.20 -8.76 18.60
C VAL A 253 5.23 -9.74 19.15
N THR A 254 4.90 -10.58 20.14
CA THR A 254 5.88 -11.54 20.69
C THR A 254 6.23 -12.67 19.73
N LYS A 255 5.35 -12.99 18.77
CA LYS A 255 5.61 -13.97 17.71
C LYS A 255 6.15 -13.35 16.41
N LEU A 256 6.50 -12.05 16.40
CA LEU A 256 7.20 -11.46 15.26
C LEU A 256 8.60 -12.05 15.21
N ASP A 257 8.83 -12.89 14.21
CA ASP A 257 10.14 -13.42 13.89
C ASP A 257 10.56 -12.94 12.50
N ARG A 258 11.86 -12.72 12.33
CA ARG A 258 12.47 -12.32 11.06
C ARG A 258 13.41 -13.41 10.59
N ASP A 259 13.32 -13.75 9.30
CA ASP A 259 14.23 -14.72 8.68
C ASP A 259 15.68 -14.20 8.69
N ALA A 260 16.57 -14.96 9.34
CA ALA A 260 18.00 -14.67 9.46
C ALA A 260 18.77 -14.76 8.13
N GLY A 261 18.15 -15.30 7.07
CA GLY A 261 18.73 -15.34 5.72
C GLY A 261 18.41 -14.12 4.86
N SER A 262 17.59 -13.17 5.33
CA SER A 262 16.96 -12.14 4.50
C SER A 262 17.23 -10.70 4.96
N GLY A 263 17.87 -9.93 4.07
CA GLY A 263 18.13 -8.49 4.23
C GLY A 263 19.57 -8.17 4.61
N THR A 264 19.80 -6.93 5.04
CA THR A 264 21.13 -6.45 5.47
C THR A 264 21.25 -6.49 6.99
N SER A 265 22.48 -6.60 7.53
CA SER A 265 22.72 -6.57 8.99
C SER A 265 22.22 -5.28 9.66
N LEU A 266 22.15 -4.17 8.91
CA LEU A 266 21.58 -2.92 9.41
C LEU A 266 20.07 -3.05 9.65
N GLN A 267 19.37 -3.78 8.78
CA GLN A 267 17.93 -4.05 8.91
C GLN A 267 17.64 -4.98 10.09
N GLU A 268 18.50 -5.97 10.35
CA GLU A 268 18.42 -6.81 11.55
C GLU A 268 18.54 -5.95 12.81
N MET A 269 19.56 -5.10 12.88
CA MET A 269 19.77 -4.21 14.03
C MET A 269 18.55 -3.32 14.28
N THR A 270 17.99 -2.71 13.23
CA THR A 270 16.81 -1.84 13.35
C THR A 270 15.55 -2.61 13.75
N PHE A 271 15.31 -3.80 13.19
CA PHE A 271 14.18 -4.65 13.57
C PHE A 271 14.23 -5.03 15.06
N TRP A 272 15.37 -5.57 15.52
CA TRP A 272 15.52 -6.00 16.91
C TRP A 272 15.38 -4.83 17.89
N LEU A 273 15.91 -3.66 17.54
CA LEU A 273 15.82 -2.46 18.36
C LEU A 273 14.38 -1.90 18.43
N ASN A 274 13.61 -1.98 17.34
CA ASN A 274 12.20 -1.61 17.34
C ASN A 274 11.37 -2.64 18.11
N LEU A 275 11.65 -3.93 17.96
CA LEU A 275 10.96 -5.02 18.67
C LEU A 275 11.20 -4.92 20.17
N GLU A 276 12.43 -4.67 20.58
CA GLU A 276 12.78 -4.41 21.97
C GLU A 276 11.97 -3.24 22.54
N ARG A 277 11.92 -2.09 21.84
CA ARG A 277 11.13 -0.93 22.28
C ARG A 277 9.63 -1.25 22.38
N ALA A 278 9.08 -1.99 21.44
CA ALA A 278 7.68 -2.39 21.46
C ALA A 278 7.38 -3.34 22.63
N LEU A 279 8.24 -4.34 22.87
CA LEU A 279 8.14 -5.25 24.00
C LEU A 279 8.27 -4.50 25.34
N GLN A 280 9.18 -3.53 25.45
CA GLN A 280 9.29 -2.67 26.64
C GLN A 280 8.01 -1.86 26.89
N LYS A 281 7.39 -1.28 25.85
CA LYS A 281 6.10 -0.59 25.97
C LYS A 281 4.99 -1.53 26.43
N ILE A 282 4.95 -2.78 25.92
CA ILE A 282 3.96 -3.79 26.34
C ILE A 282 4.16 -4.15 27.81
N ALA A 283 5.41 -4.36 28.24
CA ALA A 283 5.73 -4.66 29.63
C ALA A 283 5.27 -3.53 30.57
N GLN A 284 5.54 -2.27 30.21
CA GLN A 284 5.04 -1.10 30.96
C GLN A 284 3.51 -1.04 31.03
N LYS A 285 2.82 -1.32 29.92
CA LYS A 285 1.34 -1.37 29.91
C LYS A 285 0.79 -2.54 30.74
N ARG A 286 1.48 -3.68 30.78
CA ARG A 286 1.10 -4.83 31.61
C ARG A 286 1.23 -4.51 33.10
N GLU A 287 2.22 -3.72 33.48
CA GLU A 287 2.44 -3.24 34.86
C GLU A 287 1.55 -2.07 35.27
N SER A 288 0.69 -1.59 34.37
CA SER A 288 -0.26 -0.51 34.68
C SER A 288 -1.25 -0.91 35.77
N ASP A 289 -1.66 0.08 36.58
CA ASP A 289 -2.63 -0.13 37.66
C ASP A 289 -3.99 -0.62 37.08
N GLU A 290 -4.35 -0.21 35.85
CA GLU A 290 -5.56 -0.63 35.12
C GLU A 290 -5.58 -2.13 34.78
N VAL A 291 -4.48 -2.64 34.23
CA VAL A 291 -4.35 -4.06 33.86
C VAL A 291 -4.29 -4.91 35.13
N THR A 292 -3.51 -4.46 36.12
CA THR A 292 -3.37 -5.15 37.42
C THR A 292 -4.71 -5.28 38.13
N LEU A 293 -5.47 -4.20 38.25
CA LEU A 293 -6.80 -4.22 38.88
C LEU A 293 -7.79 -5.13 38.13
N THR A 294 -7.71 -5.14 36.80
CA THR A 294 -8.56 -6.02 35.97
C THR A 294 -8.27 -7.51 36.24
N LEU A 295 -6.99 -7.89 36.31
CA LEU A 295 -6.57 -9.26 36.59
C LEU A 295 -6.92 -9.68 38.03
N GLU A 296 -6.72 -8.80 39.01
CA GLU A 296 -7.12 -9.06 40.41
C GLU A 296 -8.63 -9.24 40.55
N THR A 297 -9.43 -8.44 39.83
CA THR A 297 -10.89 -8.56 39.82
C THR A 297 -11.34 -9.90 39.26
N LEU A 298 -10.74 -10.35 38.14
CA LEU A 298 -11.02 -11.67 37.57
C LEU A 298 -10.61 -12.81 38.51
N LYS A 299 -9.50 -12.66 39.24
CA LYS A 299 -9.03 -13.62 40.25
C LYS A 299 -10.00 -13.72 41.43
N CYS A 300 -10.49 -12.59 41.93
CA CYS A 300 -11.50 -12.55 42.99
C CYS A 300 -12.83 -13.18 42.54
N GLY A 301 -13.25 -12.93 41.30
CA GLY A 301 -14.42 -13.55 40.65
C GLY A 301 -14.25 -15.02 40.25
N LYS A 302 -13.20 -15.72 40.71
CA LYS A 302 -12.87 -17.12 40.42
C LYS A 302 -12.65 -17.46 38.93
N ARG A 303 -12.25 -16.50 38.10
CA ARG A 303 -11.99 -16.69 36.66
C ARG A 303 -10.51 -16.87 36.34
N PHE A 304 -9.92 -17.93 36.89
CA PHE A 304 -8.48 -18.18 36.82
C PHE A 304 -7.96 -18.46 35.40
N HIS A 305 -8.79 -19.01 34.49
CA HIS A 305 -8.34 -19.31 33.13
C HIS A 305 -7.87 -18.08 32.36
N ALA A 306 -8.54 -16.93 32.52
CA ALA A 306 -8.19 -15.71 31.83
C ALA A 306 -6.87 -15.10 32.36
N THR A 307 -6.68 -15.16 33.69
CA THR A 307 -5.46 -14.64 34.33
C THR A 307 -4.25 -15.54 34.05
N VAL A 308 -4.43 -16.86 34.11
CA VAL A 308 -3.36 -17.83 33.82
C VAL A 308 -2.98 -17.81 32.35
N SER A 309 -3.95 -17.71 31.42
CA SER A 309 -3.68 -17.55 29.99
C SER A 309 -2.94 -16.23 29.72
N PHE A 310 -3.33 -15.13 30.38
CA PHE A 310 -2.62 -13.86 30.21
C PHE A 310 -1.18 -13.90 30.71
N ASP A 311 -0.88 -14.62 31.80
CA ASP A 311 0.50 -14.73 32.30
C ASP A 311 1.36 -15.75 31.52
N ALA A 312 0.76 -16.84 31.02
CA ALA A 312 1.48 -17.90 30.32
C ALA A 312 1.63 -17.65 28.81
N ASP A 313 0.65 -17.01 28.18
CA ASP A 313 0.56 -16.90 26.71
C ASP A 313 1.12 -15.59 26.14
N THR A 314 1.66 -14.70 27.00
CA THR A 314 2.33 -13.44 26.62
C THR A 314 3.86 -13.51 26.70
N GLY A 315 4.41 -14.71 26.89
CA GLY A 315 5.86 -14.98 26.88
C GLY A 315 6.51 -14.78 25.53
#